data_AF-A0A1Q3EGV7-F1
#
_entry.id   AF-A0A1Q3EGV7-F1
#
_cell.length_a   1.000
_cell.length_b   1.000
_cell.length_c   1.000
_cell.angle_alpha   90.00
_cell.angle_beta   90.00
_cell.angle_gamma   90.00
#
_symmetry.space_group_name_H-M   'P 1'
#
loop_
_entity.id
_entity.type
_entity.pdbx_description
1 polymer ?
#
loop_
_entity_poly.entity_id
_entity_poly.type
_entity_poly.pdbx_seq_one_letter_code
_entity_poly.pdbx_strand_id
1 'polypeptide(L)'
;MVGTRRTSKFPSTTEDEGGPSTTEDSHNSSFIVPIPEDFDIEAFTSLIPNFDIHSPSPESLVNLYQLLLEQSGAVDAAQRDVDELRAESERKDVELDQALQDREQSSKDLEQQVERLQEELTQVKQERDHLLASQNELQTRITGLASSQTTSSREAEELKHRLEDAEREKRDLINVISRLKQDGSERDDEINTLRSNLKEARAEHQELESKFREIRATETSTKFKLDSLTQQLQLAQSEVERVNVELTTKSEEYGNYRRTKQAELVALQASLNDMTQNHSSLQANLKALQTSHASQTHQLTQALTKVQDLNGQIAEQEATYSTETNSLHRLVEVLEAREKQAKDFVENMERDWAELGERADEREANLKADIEKERRAREEAENRIEQLEKVLDKMGRGELPIPGRGAAGTPSRRTSGVFDEVHDGLVGLSPTIAMVSKTQKSGKSFTEVYADYVRLQDLYEKKCIESKNMEAAMEDVLAQLEERAPVLSQQRIEYERLQSEASQLASELAQAISDRDVQYQAAQDNAQKLHKSSREIDLLQQQLDDLGLQMKS
;
A
#
# COMPACT_ATOMS: atom_id res chain seq x y z
N MET A 1 -157.64 12.71 -12.51
CA MET A 1 -158.47 12.35 -13.68
C MET A 1 -159.28 11.13 -13.27
N VAL A 2 -160.60 11.02 -13.41
CA VAL A 2 -161.68 11.82 -14.07
C VAL A 2 -162.77 12.08 -13.00
N GLY A 3 -163.43 13.25 -12.84
CA GLY A 3 -164.53 13.84 -13.66
C GLY A 3 -165.87 13.07 -13.46
N THR A 4 -167.08 13.63 -13.33
CA THR A 4 -167.69 15.02 -13.28
C THR A 4 -169.13 14.85 -12.72
N ARG A 5 -169.69 15.63 -11.78
CA ARG A 5 -170.14 17.06 -11.74
C ARG A 5 -171.54 17.39 -12.36
N ARG A 6 -172.55 17.64 -11.49
CA ARG A 6 -173.77 18.51 -11.61
C ARG A 6 -174.95 18.20 -12.57
N THR A 7 -176.21 18.41 -12.06
CA THR A 7 -177.26 19.41 -12.48
C THR A 7 -178.52 19.30 -11.57
N SER A 8 -178.93 20.32 -10.79
CA SER A 8 -180.06 21.30 -11.00
C SER A 8 -181.42 20.71 -11.42
N LYS A 9 -182.60 20.89 -10.77
CA LYS A 9 -183.26 21.93 -9.91
C LYS A 9 -184.36 22.75 -10.64
N PHE A 10 -185.63 22.30 -10.53
CA PHE A 10 -186.92 23.05 -10.44
C PHE A 10 -187.30 24.07 -11.56
N PRO A 11 -188.55 24.61 -11.62
CA PRO A 11 -189.76 24.40 -10.79
C PRO A 11 -190.93 23.78 -11.63
N SER A 12 -192.26 23.94 -11.44
CA SER A 12 -193.17 24.72 -10.54
C SER A 12 -194.63 24.18 -10.64
N THR A 13 -195.46 24.34 -9.58
CA THR A 13 -196.95 24.59 -9.58
C THR A 13 -197.92 23.63 -10.31
N THR A 14 -199.11 23.25 -9.81
CA THR A 14 -199.98 23.68 -8.68
C THR A 14 -200.76 22.48 -8.08
N GLU A 15 -201.44 22.68 -6.93
CA GLU A 15 -202.83 22.28 -6.53
C GLU A 15 -203.51 21.04 -7.18
N ASP A 16 -204.25 20.18 -6.47
CA ASP A 16 -204.64 20.14 -5.03
C ASP A 16 -205.05 18.71 -4.58
N GLU A 17 -205.67 18.58 -3.40
CA GLU A 17 -206.19 17.33 -2.79
C GLU A 17 -207.18 16.50 -3.65
N GLY A 18 -207.44 15.27 -3.20
CA GLY A 18 -208.39 14.35 -3.84
C GLY A 18 -209.85 14.56 -3.43
N GLY A 19 -210.78 14.13 -4.29
CA GLY A 19 -212.16 13.83 -3.88
C GLY A 19 -212.23 12.53 -3.02
N PRO A 20 -213.38 12.19 -2.41
CA PRO A 20 -214.74 12.46 -2.91
C PRO A 20 -215.64 13.17 -1.84
N SER A 21 -216.94 13.47 -2.00
CA SER A 21 -218.04 12.88 -2.79
C SER A 21 -219.29 13.77 -2.83
N THR A 22 -220.13 13.61 -3.86
CA THR A 22 -221.58 13.92 -3.88
C THR A 22 -222.27 12.76 -4.65
N THR A 23 -223.52 12.31 -4.47
CA THR A 23 -224.84 12.97 -4.30
C THR A 23 -225.21 13.90 -5.49
N GLU A 24 -226.47 14.00 -5.93
CA GLU A 24 -227.75 13.42 -5.44
C GLU A 24 -228.75 13.18 -6.60
N ASP A 25 -229.83 12.45 -6.34
CA ASP A 25 -230.88 12.12 -7.33
C ASP A 25 -231.89 13.26 -7.59
N SER A 26 -232.54 13.23 -8.76
CA SER A 26 -233.89 13.80 -8.88
C SER A 26 -234.76 13.09 -9.93
N HIS A 27 -235.69 12.23 -9.48
CA HIS A 27 -237.03 12.05 -10.07
C HIS A 27 -237.95 11.14 -9.21
N ASN A 28 -238.50 11.70 -8.12
CA ASN A 28 -239.74 11.31 -7.42
C ASN A 28 -239.87 9.89 -6.80
N SER A 29 -240.42 9.71 -5.58
CA SER A 29 -240.97 10.67 -4.59
C SER A 29 -241.28 10.00 -3.24
N SER A 30 -241.73 10.82 -2.26
CA SER A 30 -242.14 10.50 -0.88
C SER A 30 -241.00 10.45 0.17
N PHE A 31 -241.33 10.83 1.40
CA PHE A 31 -240.39 11.48 2.33
C PHE A 31 -240.67 11.07 3.79
N ILE A 32 -239.83 10.19 4.36
CA ILE A 32 -239.81 9.80 5.78
C ILE A 32 -238.35 9.58 6.18
N VAL A 33 -237.90 10.19 7.29
CA VAL A 33 -236.51 10.09 7.78
C VAL A 33 -236.49 9.33 9.12
N PRO A 34 -235.72 8.23 9.26
CA PRO A 34 -235.46 7.58 10.54
C PRO A 34 -234.29 8.25 11.28
N ILE A 35 -234.28 8.17 12.62
CA ILE A 35 -233.21 8.72 13.48
C ILE A 35 -232.18 7.61 13.78
N PRO A 36 -230.87 7.80 13.54
CA PRO A 36 -229.83 6.82 13.88
C PRO A 36 -229.56 6.71 15.39
N GLU A 37 -229.12 5.53 15.84
CA GLU A 37 -228.98 5.20 17.28
C GLU A 37 -227.70 5.74 17.94
N ASP A 38 -226.66 6.07 17.17
CA ASP A 38 -225.39 6.66 17.68
C ASP A 38 -225.45 8.18 17.89
N PHE A 39 -226.63 8.81 17.79
CA PHE A 39 -226.78 10.24 18.06
C PHE A 39 -226.88 10.46 19.59
N ASP A 40 -225.72 10.64 20.25
CA ASP A 40 -225.62 10.75 21.70
C ASP A 40 -226.40 11.97 22.26
N ILE A 41 -227.63 11.71 22.70
CA ILE A 41 -228.60 12.71 23.12
C ILE A 41 -228.15 13.38 24.43
N GLU A 42 -227.39 12.71 25.30
CA GLU A 42 -226.85 13.31 26.52
C GLU A 42 -225.74 14.31 26.18
N ALA A 43 -224.82 13.95 25.28
CA ALA A 43 -223.82 14.89 24.79
C ALA A 43 -224.46 16.10 24.10
N PHE A 44 -225.45 15.89 23.21
CA PHE A 44 -226.09 16.97 22.47
C PHE A 44 -226.92 17.92 23.35
N THR A 45 -227.64 17.39 24.35
CA THR A 45 -228.39 18.22 25.32
C THR A 45 -227.49 18.92 26.33
N SER A 46 -226.28 18.39 26.60
CA SER A 46 -225.27 19.09 27.41
C SER A 46 -224.69 20.33 26.70
N LEU A 47 -224.68 20.33 25.36
CA LEU A 47 -224.23 21.46 24.54
C LEU A 47 -225.33 22.51 24.32
N ILE A 48 -226.61 22.11 24.19
CA ILE A 48 -227.74 23.05 23.99
C ILE A 48 -228.97 22.67 24.84
N PRO A 49 -229.24 23.37 25.95
CA PRO A 49 -230.47 23.20 26.73
C PRO A 49 -231.73 23.65 25.98
N ASN A 50 -232.88 23.01 26.28
CA ASN A 50 -234.24 23.33 25.81
C ASN A 50 -234.53 23.09 24.30
N PHE A 51 -233.76 22.27 23.60
CA PHE A 51 -234.07 21.88 22.21
C PHE A 51 -235.04 20.69 22.15
N ASP A 52 -236.35 20.95 22.03
CA ASP A 52 -237.37 19.90 21.82
C ASP A 52 -237.40 19.48 20.35
N ILE A 53 -236.91 18.26 20.08
CA ILE A 53 -236.75 17.69 18.73
C ILE A 53 -238.06 17.69 17.91
N HIS A 54 -239.22 17.66 18.56
CA HIS A 54 -240.51 17.61 17.85
C HIS A 54 -241.01 18.99 17.38
N SER A 55 -240.54 20.10 17.96
CA SER A 55 -240.74 21.45 17.39
C SER A 55 -239.83 22.51 18.04
N PRO A 56 -238.56 22.65 17.62
CA PRO A 56 -237.64 23.67 18.10
C PRO A 56 -237.59 24.90 17.18
N SER A 57 -237.05 26.01 17.69
CA SER A 57 -237.04 27.32 17.01
C SER A 57 -235.74 27.58 16.22
N PRO A 58 -235.73 28.53 15.25
CA PRO A 58 -234.54 28.87 14.46
C PRO A 58 -233.36 29.43 15.27
N GLU A 59 -233.54 29.88 16.52
CA GLU A 59 -232.44 30.41 17.34
C GLU A 59 -231.43 29.33 17.74
N SER A 60 -231.89 28.13 18.12
CA SER A 60 -231.01 27.06 18.60
C SER A 60 -230.08 26.48 17.51
N LEU A 61 -230.47 26.57 16.23
CA LEU A 61 -229.62 26.19 15.10
C LEU A 61 -228.41 27.12 14.95
N VAL A 62 -228.52 28.40 15.33
CA VAL A 62 -227.42 29.37 15.24
C VAL A 62 -226.33 29.05 16.27
N ASN A 63 -226.72 28.71 17.50
CA ASN A 63 -225.77 28.38 18.57
C ASN A 63 -224.90 27.16 18.24
N LEU A 64 -225.47 26.13 17.60
CA LEU A 64 -224.72 24.96 17.13
C LEU A 64 -223.67 25.36 16.09
N TYR A 65 -224.06 26.19 15.13
CA TYR A 65 -223.17 26.66 14.05
C TYR A 65 -222.02 27.53 14.60
N GLN A 66 -222.29 28.32 15.64
CA GLN A 66 -221.30 29.18 16.29
C GLN A 66 -220.24 28.37 17.05
N LEU A 67 -220.65 27.32 17.79
CA LEU A 67 -219.74 26.41 18.48
C LEU A 67 -218.84 25.63 17.50
N LEU A 68 -219.41 25.17 16.38
CA LEU A 68 -218.65 24.46 15.34
C LEU A 68 -217.53 25.34 14.75
N LEU A 69 -217.78 26.64 14.62
CA LEU A 69 -216.83 27.62 14.09
C LEU A 69 -215.65 27.89 15.04
N GLU A 70 -215.90 27.94 16.36
CA GLU A 70 -214.84 28.02 17.37
C GLU A 70 -213.99 26.75 17.38
N GLN A 71 -214.63 25.58 17.25
CA GLN A 71 -213.94 24.29 17.26
C GLN A 71 -213.07 24.09 16.00
N SER A 72 -213.52 24.52 14.81
CA SER A 72 -212.66 24.50 13.61
C SER A 72 -211.47 25.45 13.74
N GLY A 73 -211.67 26.65 14.32
CA GLY A 73 -210.59 27.62 14.55
C GLY A 73 -209.51 27.10 15.52
N ALA A 74 -209.90 26.28 16.50
CA ALA A 74 -208.96 25.63 17.41
C ALA A 74 -208.12 24.52 16.74
N VAL A 75 -208.72 23.73 15.85
CA VAL A 75 -208.00 22.72 15.05
C VAL A 75 -207.01 23.39 14.10
N ASP A 76 -207.42 24.43 13.40
CA ASP A 76 -206.60 25.27 12.53
C ASP A 76 -205.35 25.85 13.24
N ALA A 77 -205.47 26.22 14.51
CA ALA A 77 -204.37 26.70 15.32
C ALA A 77 -203.39 25.55 15.68
N ALA A 78 -203.90 24.45 16.21
CA ALA A 78 -203.09 23.29 16.58
C ALA A 78 -202.35 22.67 15.37
N GLN A 79 -202.95 22.70 14.18
CA GLN A 79 -202.32 22.26 12.93
C GLN A 79 -201.08 23.10 12.60
N ARG A 80 -201.18 24.44 12.73
CA ARG A 80 -200.07 25.38 12.50
C ARG A 80 -198.94 25.19 13.52
N ASP A 81 -199.27 25.03 14.80
CA ASP A 81 -198.27 24.77 15.86
C ASP A 81 -197.50 23.46 15.60
N VAL A 82 -198.19 22.40 15.13
CA VAL A 82 -197.56 21.13 14.75
C VAL A 82 -196.63 21.28 13.55
N ASP A 83 -197.03 22.03 12.52
CA ASP A 83 -196.21 22.23 11.33
C ASP A 83 -195.04 23.20 11.56
N GLU A 84 -195.18 24.17 12.46
CA GLU A 84 -194.06 25.01 12.91
C GLU A 84 -193.06 24.21 13.76
N LEU A 85 -193.52 23.34 14.67
CA LEU A 85 -192.66 22.43 15.43
C LEU A 85 -191.95 21.39 14.55
N ARG A 86 -192.60 20.90 13.49
CA ARG A 86 -191.97 20.06 12.45
C ARG A 86 -190.87 20.82 11.73
N ALA A 87 -191.17 22.02 11.24
CA ALA A 87 -190.19 22.88 10.56
C ALA A 87 -189.02 23.28 11.49
N GLU A 88 -189.25 23.43 12.79
CA GLU A 88 -188.17 23.58 13.77
C GLU A 88 -187.35 22.30 13.98
N SER A 89 -187.96 21.12 13.99
CA SER A 89 -187.21 19.86 14.07
C SER A 89 -186.32 19.70 12.84
N GLU A 90 -186.89 19.78 11.64
CA GLU A 90 -186.16 19.64 10.38
C GLU A 90 -185.00 20.64 10.27
N ARG A 91 -185.17 21.88 10.74
CA ARG A 91 -184.08 22.86 10.85
C ARG A 91 -182.99 22.41 11.82
N LYS A 92 -183.35 21.96 13.02
CA LYS A 92 -182.38 21.50 14.04
C LYS A 92 -181.66 20.22 13.61
N ASP A 93 -182.35 19.31 12.93
CA ASP A 93 -181.78 18.09 12.38
C ASP A 93 -180.76 18.44 11.27
N VAL A 94 -181.09 19.37 10.36
CA VAL A 94 -180.15 19.89 9.34
C VAL A 94 -178.98 20.68 9.95
N GLU A 95 -179.21 21.47 11.00
CA GLU A 95 -178.14 22.18 11.73
C GLU A 95 -177.20 21.21 12.46
N LEU A 96 -177.74 20.12 13.03
CA LEU A 96 -176.96 19.06 13.66
C LEU A 96 -176.18 18.24 12.63
N ASP A 97 -176.78 17.85 11.50
CA ASP A 97 -176.09 17.15 10.41
C ASP A 97 -174.96 18.02 9.83
N GLN A 98 -175.20 19.33 9.62
CA GLN A 98 -174.15 20.25 9.17
C GLN A 98 -173.04 20.38 10.21
N ALA A 99 -173.38 20.51 11.50
CA ALA A 99 -172.39 20.60 12.58
C ALA A 99 -171.58 19.29 12.75
N LEU A 100 -172.23 18.13 12.55
CA LEU A 100 -171.57 16.82 12.54
C LEU A 100 -170.66 16.68 11.33
N GLN A 101 -171.10 17.09 10.13
CA GLN A 101 -170.30 17.05 8.92
C GLN A 101 -169.07 17.96 9.01
N ASP A 102 -169.25 19.20 9.51
CA ASP A 102 -168.15 20.14 9.75
C ASP A 102 -167.15 19.59 10.78
N ARG A 103 -167.65 18.92 11.85
CA ARG A 103 -166.81 18.27 12.85
C ARG A 103 -166.07 17.05 12.31
N GLU A 104 -166.74 16.17 11.59
CA GLU A 104 -166.12 15.03 10.90
C GLU A 104 -165.04 15.49 9.92
N GLN A 105 -165.31 16.55 9.14
CA GLN A 105 -164.33 17.10 8.21
C GLN A 105 -163.13 17.70 8.96
N SER A 106 -163.37 18.44 10.05
CA SER A 106 -162.27 18.93 10.91
C SER A 106 -161.45 17.81 11.54
N SER A 107 -162.07 16.67 11.90
CA SER A 107 -161.38 15.48 12.41
C SER A 107 -160.50 14.87 11.30
N LYS A 108 -161.07 14.63 10.12
CA LYS A 108 -160.34 14.09 8.94
C LYS A 108 -159.19 14.99 8.48
N ASP A 109 -159.34 16.31 8.60
CA ASP A 109 -158.28 17.28 8.28
C ASP A 109 -157.19 17.32 9.36
N LEU A 110 -157.54 17.11 10.64
CA LEU A 110 -156.57 16.99 11.74
C LEU A 110 -155.85 15.63 11.73
N GLU A 111 -156.55 14.54 11.45
CA GLU A 111 -156.00 13.19 11.26
C GLU A 111 -154.95 13.20 10.14
N GLN A 112 -155.28 13.77 8.97
CA GLN A 112 -154.31 13.97 7.88
C GLN A 112 -153.12 14.86 8.27
N GLN A 113 -153.31 15.89 9.10
CA GLN A 113 -152.19 16.71 9.59
C GLN A 113 -151.29 15.93 10.55
N VAL A 114 -151.88 15.13 11.45
CA VAL A 114 -151.16 14.25 12.37
C VAL A 114 -150.41 13.14 11.62
N GLU A 115 -151.02 12.57 10.58
CA GLU A 115 -150.39 11.56 9.71
C GLU A 115 -149.18 12.15 8.96
N ARG A 116 -149.34 13.30 8.29
CA ARG A 116 -148.23 14.00 7.63
C ARG A 116 -147.10 14.39 8.60
N LEU A 117 -147.44 14.90 9.79
CA LEU A 117 -146.45 15.23 10.83
C LEU A 117 -145.76 13.98 11.39
N GLN A 118 -146.42 12.82 11.40
CA GLN A 118 -145.77 11.54 11.73
C GLN A 118 -144.84 11.08 10.60
N GLU A 119 -145.24 11.18 9.33
CA GLU A 119 -144.38 10.91 8.18
C GLU A 119 -143.12 11.79 8.20
N GLU A 120 -143.29 13.11 8.28
CA GLU A 120 -142.18 14.09 8.41
C GLU A 120 -141.28 13.77 9.62
N LEU A 121 -141.85 13.46 10.78
CA LEU A 121 -141.09 13.09 11.97
C LEU A 121 -140.32 11.76 11.78
N THR A 122 -140.83 10.80 11.00
CA THR A 122 -140.06 9.58 10.68
C THR A 122 -138.96 9.85 9.66
N GLN A 123 -139.19 10.70 8.65
CA GLN A 123 -138.18 11.11 7.67
C GLN A 123 -137.02 11.85 8.37
N VAL A 124 -137.31 12.87 9.18
CA VAL A 124 -136.28 13.62 9.94
C VAL A 124 -135.52 12.72 10.92
N LYS A 125 -136.14 11.69 11.49
CA LYS A 125 -135.43 10.68 12.30
C LYS A 125 -134.49 9.83 11.45
N GLN A 126 -134.92 9.37 10.27
CA GLN A 126 -134.09 8.59 9.34
C GLN A 126 -132.91 9.43 8.83
N GLU A 127 -133.13 10.70 8.47
CA GLU A 127 -132.08 11.64 8.07
C GLU A 127 -131.08 11.89 9.20
N ARG A 128 -131.57 12.15 10.43
CA ARG A 128 -130.71 12.29 11.62
C ARG A 128 -129.85 11.05 11.82
N ASP A 129 -130.43 9.85 11.75
CA ASP A 129 -129.71 8.60 12.03
C ASP A 129 -128.72 8.26 10.91
N HIS A 130 -129.03 8.60 9.65
CA HIS A 130 -128.09 8.53 8.54
C HIS A 130 -126.94 9.54 8.68
N LEU A 131 -127.23 10.80 9.07
CA LEU A 131 -126.21 11.81 9.34
C LEU A 131 -125.31 11.41 10.51
N LEU A 132 -125.85 10.90 11.61
CA LEU A 132 -125.07 10.35 12.72
C LEU A 132 -124.21 9.16 12.30
N ALA A 133 -124.72 8.24 11.48
CA ALA A 133 -123.94 7.14 10.92
C ALA A 133 -122.77 7.66 10.07
N SER A 134 -123.03 8.58 9.14
CA SER A 134 -121.98 9.19 8.31
C SER A 134 -120.96 10.01 9.11
N GLN A 135 -121.38 10.69 10.18
CA GLN A 135 -120.49 11.41 11.09
C GLN A 135 -119.56 10.43 11.82
N ASN A 136 -120.08 9.31 12.33
CA ASN A 136 -119.29 8.26 12.97
C ASN A 136 -118.32 7.57 11.98
N GLU A 137 -118.74 7.35 10.73
CA GLU A 137 -117.85 6.86 9.66
C GLU A 137 -116.74 7.87 9.32
N LEU A 138 -117.06 9.15 9.17
CA LEU A 138 -116.05 10.17 8.90
C LEU A 138 -115.10 10.34 10.09
N GLN A 139 -115.61 10.31 11.31
CA GLN A 139 -114.79 10.42 12.52
C GLN A 139 -113.86 9.21 12.70
N THR A 140 -114.33 7.98 12.42
CA THR A 140 -113.47 6.78 12.44
C THR A 140 -112.44 6.78 11.30
N ARG A 141 -112.79 7.25 10.10
CA ARG A 141 -111.82 7.48 9.01
C ARG A 141 -110.78 8.53 9.38
N ILE A 142 -111.17 9.63 10.02
CA ILE A 142 -110.24 10.67 10.50
C ILE A 142 -109.29 10.13 11.57
N THR A 143 -109.77 9.36 12.56
CA THR A 143 -108.88 8.77 13.57
C THR A 143 -107.96 7.70 12.99
N GLY A 144 -108.41 6.92 12.00
CA GLY A 144 -107.58 5.97 11.26
C GLY A 144 -106.51 6.63 10.37
N LEU A 145 -106.85 7.75 9.72
CA LEU A 145 -105.87 8.56 8.97
C LEU A 145 -104.87 9.24 9.91
N ALA A 146 -105.31 9.78 11.04
CA ALA A 146 -104.43 10.40 12.03
C ALA A 146 -103.46 9.38 12.65
N SER A 147 -103.93 8.18 13.01
CA SER A 147 -103.05 7.12 13.53
C SER A 147 -102.03 6.67 12.47
N SER A 148 -102.48 6.41 11.24
CA SER A 148 -101.62 6.05 10.10
C SER A 148 -100.59 7.14 9.77
N GLN A 149 -100.96 8.42 9.87
CA GLN A 149 -100.02 9.53 9.72
C GLN A 149 -98.97 9.54 10.85
N THR A 150 -99.35 9.26 12.10
CA THR A 150 -98.38 9.18 13.21
C THR A 150 -97.46 7.96 13.15
N THR A 151 -97.90 6.82 12.60
CA THR A 151 -97.00 5.67 12.36
C THR A 151 -96.06 5.96 11.20
N SER A 152 -96.57 6.46 10.07
CA SER A 152 -95.76 6.83 8.91
C SER A 152 -94.73 7.92 9.21
N SER A 153 -95.07 8.91 10.06
CA SER A 153 -94.11 9.93 10.52
C SER A 153 -92.98 9.31 11.35
N ARG A 154 -93.29 8.37 12.26
CA ARG A 154 -92.28 7.65 13.07
C ARG A 154 -91.42 6.73 12.23
N GLU A 155 -92.00 6.04 11.25
CA GLU A 155 -91.27 5.22 10.28
C GLU A 155 -90.31 6.07 9.44
N ALA A 156 -90.73 7.27 9.02
CA ALA A 156 -89.87 8.22 8.31
C ALA A 156 -88.74 8.78 9.19
N GLU A 157 -89.02 9.10 10.45
CA GLU A 157 -88.01 9.52 11.45
C GLU A 157 -87.00 8.40 11.73
N GLU A 158 -87.46 7.15 11.91
CA GLU A 158 -86.59 6.00 12.14
C GLU A 158 -85.72 5.68 10.91
N LEU A 159 -86.31 5.70 9.70
CA LEU A 159 -85.56 5.53 8.45
C LEU A 159 -84.53 6.65 8.26
N LYS A 160 -84.84 7.88 8.65
CA LYS A 160 -83.89 9.01 8.62
C LYS A 160 -82.74 8.80 9.59
N HIS A 161 -82.99 8.37 10.83
CA HIS A 161 -81.92 8.06 11.78
C HIS A 161 -81.03 6.90 11.30
N ARG A 162 -81.62 5.80 10.81
CA ARG A 162 -80.88 4.68 10.22
C ARG A 162 -80.01 5.11 9.02
N LEU A 163 -80.48 6.08 8.22
CA LEU A 163 -79.70 6.65 7.12
C LEU A 163 -78.57 7.56 7.62
N GLU A 164 -78.81 8.40 8.63
CA GLU A 164 -77.76 9.20 9.26
C GLU A 164 -76.65 8.34 9.88
N ASP A 165 -77.01 7.22 10.52
CA ASP A 165 -76.04 6.28 11.09
C ASP A 165 -75.28 5.50 10.02
N ALA A 166 -75.95 4.99 8.99
CA ALA A 166 -75.27 4.37 7.84
C ALA A 166 -74.33 5.35 7.11
N GLU A 167 -74.65 6.66 7.08
CA GLU A 167 -73.75 7.68 6.57
C GLU A 167 -72.55 7.98 7.50
N ARG A 168 -72.71 7.85 8.82
CA ARG A 168 -71.60 7.95 9.80
C ARG A 168 -70.65 6.77 9.60
N GLU A 169 -71.17 5.55 9.64
CA GLU A 169 -70.40 4.32 9.39
C GLU A 169 -69.66 4.36 8.04
N LYS A 170 -70.33 4.81 6.97
CA LYS A 170 -69.71 4.96 5.65
C LYS A 170 -68.54 5.96 5.65
N ARG A 171 -68.66 7.08 6.38
CA ARG A 171 -67.57 8.06 6.52
C ARG A 171 -66.39 7.47 7.28
N ASP A 172 -66.64 6.75 8.37
CA ASP A 172 -65.58 6.12 9.15
C ASP A 172 -64.90 4.95 8.41
N LEU A 173 -65.65 4.15 7.66
CA LEU A 173 -65.09 3.15 6.75
C LEU A 173 -64.22 3.78 5.66
N ILE A 174 -64.60 4.94 5.09
CA ILE A 174 -63.77 5.69 4.14
C ILE A 174 -62.48 6.20 4.83
N ASN A 175 -62.57 6.70 6.06
CA ASN A 175 -61.40 7.12 6.85
C ASN A 175 -60.43 5.95 7.11
N VAL A 176 -60.95 4.78 7.48
CA VAL A 176 -60.17 3.55 7.69
C VAL A 176 -59.54 3.07 6.39
N ILE A 177 -60.29 3.05 5.27
CA ILE A 177 -59.75 2.70 3.94
C ILE A 177 -58.66 3.68 3.50
N SER A 178 -58.80 4.98 3.81
CA SER A 178 -57.78 5.98 3.49
C SER A 178 -56.48 5.75 4.27
N ARG A 179 -56.57 5.42 5.56
CA ARG A 179 -55.41 5.03 6.38
C ARG A 179 -54.76 3.76 5.86
N LEU A 180 -55.53 2.68 5.68
CA LEU A 180 -55.02 1.40 5.16
C LEU A 180 -54.36 1.53 3.78
N LYS A 181 -54.80 2.48 2.94
CA LYS A 181 -54.11 2.82 1.69
C LYS A 181 -52.79 3.55 1.91
N GLN A 182 -52.75 4.53 2.82
CA GLN A 182 -51.53 5.25 3.16
C GLN A 182 -50.49 4.31 3.79
N ASP A 183 -50.86 3.53 4.81
CA ASP A 183 -50.02 2.47 5.38
C ASP A 183 -49.59 1.43 4.32
N GLY A 184 -50.37 1.29 3.23
CA GLY A 184 -50.04 0.44 2.08
C GLY A 184 -48.87 1.03 1.29
N SER A 185 -49.00 2.29 0.83
CA SER A 185 -47.92 2.99 0.13
C SER A 185 -46.65 3.13 0.95
N GLU A 186 -46.75 3.42 2.26
CA GLU A 186 -45.58 3.53 3.13
C GLU A 186 -44.80 2.21 3.24
N ARG A 187 -45.50 1.06 3.26
CA ARG A 187 -44.88 -0.28 3.21
C ARG A 187 -44.33 -0.63 1.83
N ASP A 188 -44.98 -0.24 0.75
CA ASP A 188 -44.45 -0.44 -0.61
C ASP A 188 -43.15 0.38 -0.82
N ASP A 189 -43.08 1.60 -0.29
CA ASP A 189 -41.87 2.43 -0.32
C ASP A 189 -40.75 1.90 0.60
N GLU A 190 -41.08 1.37 1.78
CA GLU A 190 -40.13 0.62 2.62
C GLU A 190 -39.60 -0.63 1.88
N ILE A 191 -40.49 -1.40 1.24
CA ILE A 191 -40.10 -2.57 0.44
C ILE A 191 -39.21 -2.17 -0.74
N ASN A 192 -39.47 -1.04 -1.40
CA ASN A 192 -38.69 -0.56 -2.53
C ASN A 192 -37.30 -0.03 -2.09
N THR A 193 -37.21 0.69 -0.98
CA THR A 193 -35.92 1.13 -0.41
C THR A 193 -35.10 -0.06 0.08
N LEU A 194 -35.69 -1.02 0.82
CA LEU A 194 -35.02 -2.26 1.21
C LEU A 194 -34.53 -3.08 0.00
N ARG A 195 -35.30 -3.15 -1.09
CA ARG A 195 -34.86 -3.78 -2.36
C ARG A 195 -33.70 -3.04 -3.01
N SER A 196 -33.67 -1.70 -2.94
CA SER A 196 -32.56 -0.89 -3.45
C SER A 196 -31.28 -1.15 -2.66
N ASN A 197 -31.35 -1.02 -1.33
CA ASN A 197 -30.21 -1.23 -0.42
C ASN A 197 -29.66 -2.67 -0.54
N LEU A 198 -30.54 -3.67 -0.70
CA LEU A 198 -30.16 -5.07 -0.93
C LEU A 198 -29.51 -5.30 -2.32
N LYS A 199 -29.86 -4.51 -3.33
CA LYS A 199 -29.20 -4.53 -4.64
C LYS A 199 -27.83 -3.87 -4.58
N GLU A 200 -27.71 -2.75 -3.86
CA GLU A 200 -26.48 -2.00 -3.64
C GLU A 200 -25.45 -2.83 -2.87
N ALA A 201 -25.81 -3.35 -1.69
CA ALA A 201 -24.95 -4.25 -0.91
C ALA A 201 -24.51 -5.52 -1.67
N ARG A 202 -25.32 -5.99 -2.64
CA ARG A 202 -24.92 -7.10 -3.55
C ARG A 202 -23.90 -6.65 -4.60
N ALA A 203 -23.98 -5.42 -5.09
CA ALA A 203 -22.97 -4.87 -5.99
C ALA A 203 -21.65 -4.62 -5.25
N GLU A 204 -21.70 -4.01 -4.06
CA GLU A 204 -20.54 -3.84 -3.18
C GLU A 204 -19.87 -5.17 -2.85
N HIS A 205 -20.65 -6.21 -2.50
CA HIS A 205 -20.12 -7.56 -2.25
C HIS A 205 -19.41 -8.14 -3.48
N GLN A 206 -19.95 -7.94 -4.69
CA GLN A 206 -19.31 -8.40 -5.93
C GLN A 206 -18.01 -7.63 -6.26
N GLU A 207 -17.96 -6.33 -5.93
CA GLU A 207 -16.76 -5.50 -6.07
C GLU A 207 -15.69 -5.85 -5.03
N LEU A 208 -16.09 -6.13 -3.78
CA LEU A 208 -15.19 -6.61 -2.73
C LEU A 208 -14.66 -8.02 -3.05
N GLU A 209 -15.49 -8.92 -3.61
CA GLU A 209 -15.03 -10.23 -4.11
C GLU A 209 -14.03 -10.10 -5.27
N SER A 210 -14.25 -9.19 -6.22
CA SER A 210 -13.33 -9.01 -7.35
C SER A 210 -12.00 -8.44 -6.90
N LYS A 211 -12.02 -7.39 -6.05
CA LYS A 211 -10.83 -6.82 -5.40
C LYS A 211 -10.09 -7.87 -4.56
N PHE A 212 -10.78 -8.72 -3.80
CA PHE A 212 -10.16 -9.79 -3.03
C PHE A 212 -9.48 -10.85 -3.92
N ARG A 213 -10.10 -11.22 -5.05
CA ARG A 213 -9.50 -12.14 -6.05
C ARG A 213 -8.27 -11.51 -6.72
N GLU A 214 -8.32 -10.23 -7.05
CA GLU A 214 -7.19 -9.47 -7.60
C GLU A 214 -6.02 -9.37 -6.61
N ILE A 215 -6.29 -8.96 -5.36
CA ILE A 215 -5.28 -8.90 -4.29
C ILE A 215 -4.64 -10.28 -4.08
N ARG A 216 -5.42 -11.36 -4.06
CA ARG A 216 -4.89 -12.73 -3.92
C ARG A 216 -4.05 -13.19 -5.14
N ALA A 217 -4.38 -12.71 -6.34
CA ALA A 217 -3.57 -12.94 -7.54
C ALA A 217 -2.26 -12.14 -7.52
N THR A 218 -2.27 -10.89 -7.02
CA THR A 218 -1.03 -10.12 -6.84
C THR A 218 -0.17 -10.68 -5.71
N GLU A 219 -0.76 -11.11 -4.59
CA GLU A 219 -0.10 -11.77 -3.45
C GLU A 219 0.62 -13.06 -3.86
N THR A 220 -0.04 -13.90 -4.67
CA THR A 220 0.60 -15.12 -5.20
C THR A 220 1.72 -14.78 -6.21
N SER A 221 1.54 -13.76 -7.05
CA SER A 221 2.60 -13.27 -7.94
C SER A 221 3.80 -12.69 -7.17
N THR A 222 3.60 -11.94 -6.09
CA THR A 222 4.68 -11.39 -5.28
C THR A 222 5.38 -12.47 -4.46
N LYS A 223 4.67 -13.49 -3.98
CA LYS A 223 5.29 -14.68 -3.35
C LYS A 223 6.22 -15.41 -4.32
N PHE A 224 5.78 -15.77 -5.53
CA PHE A 224 6.67 -16.40 -6.52
C PHE A 224 7.89 -15.53 -6.90
N LYS A 225 7.74 -14.20 -6.95
CA LYS A 225 8.86 -13.27 -7.14
C LYS A 225 9.82 -13.25 -5.94
N LEU A 226 9.28 -13.25 -4.72
CA LEU A 226 10.05 -13.28 -3.48
C LEU A 226 10.83 -14.59 -3.37
N ASP A 227 10.18 -15.74 -3.58
CA ASP A 227 10.81 -17.06 -3.57
C ASP A 227 11.95 -17.14 -4.61
N SER A 228 11.72 -16.63 -5.82
CA SER A 228 12.73 -16.59 -6.89
C SER A 228 13.92 -15.67 -6.54
N LEU A 229 13.67 -14.48 -5.98
CA LEU A 229 14.72 -13.58 -5.51
C LEU A 229 15.48 -14.15 -4.31
N THR A 230 14.80 -14.83 -3.39
CA THR A 230 15.43 -15.55 -2.27
C THR A 230 16.33 -16.68 -2.77
N GLN A 231 15.89 -17.45 -3.77
CA GLN A 231 16.72 -18.48 -4.39
C GLN A 231 17.96 -17.87 -5.10
N GLN A 232 17.80 -16.78 -5.85
CA GLN A 232 18.92 -16.07 -6.47
C GLN A 232 19.91 -15.52 -5.43
N LEU A 233 19.42 -14.98 -4.32
CA LEU A 233 20.23 -14.47 -3.21
C LEU A 233 21.00 -15.61 -2.52
N GLN A 234 20.36 -16.76 -2.27
CA GLN A 234 21.03 -17.95 -1.72
C GLN A 234 22.11 -18.50 -2.65
N LEU A 235 21.84 -18.55 -3.96
CA LEU A 235 22.85 -18.95 -4.95
C LEU A 235 24.03 -17.99 -4.94
N ALA A 236 23.80 -16.67 -5.02
CA ALA A 236 24.86 -15.67 -4.97
C ALA A 236 25.67 -15.72 -3.66
N GLN A 237 25.02 -15.96 -2.51
CA GLN A 237 25.72 -16.22 -1.24
C GLN A 237 26.62 -17.45 -1.32
N SER A 238 26.12 -18.58 -1.85
CA SER A 238 26.92 -19.80 -2.00
C SER A 238 28.09 -19.64 -2.99
N GLU A 239 27.94 -18.82 -4.03
CA GLU A 239 29.03 -18.47 -4.94
C GLU A 239 30.09 -17.59 -4.28
N VAL A 240 29.68 -16.60 -3.48
CA VAL A 240 30.58 -15.77 -2.68
C VAL A 240 31.30 -16.60 -1.62
N GLU A 241 30.64 -17.54 -0.95
CA GLU A 241 31.28 -18.48 -0.02
C GLU A 241 32.30 -19.36 -0.73
N ARG A 242 31.95 -19.96 -1.88
CA ARG A 242 32.88 -20.77 -2.69
C ARG A 242 34.09 -19.97 -3.14
N VAL A 243 33.90 -18.76 -3.67
CA VAL A 243 34.99 -17.89 -4.12
C VAL A 243 35.87 -17.44 -2.96
N ASN A 244 35.32 -17.19 -1.78
CA ASN A 244 36.11 -16.90 -0.58
C ASN A 244 36.96 -18.12 -0.15
N VAL A 245 36.40 -19.35 -0.18
CA VAL A 245 37.16 -20.57 0.12
C VAL A 245 38.25 -20.84 -0.93
N GLU A 246 38.00 -20.59 -2.21
CA GLU A 246 39.00 -20.68 -3.27
C GLU A 246 40.09 -19.61 -3.12
N LEU A 247 39.74 -18.40 -2.67
CA LEU A 247 40.69 -17.33 -2.39
C LEU A 247 41.56 -17.61 -1.15
N THR A 248 40.98 -18.10 -0.04
CA THR A 248 41.76 -18.44 1.17
C THR A 248 42.69 -19.62 0.91
N THR A 249 42.19 -20.70 0.31
CA THR A 249 43.03 -21.86 -0.04
C THR A 249 44.16 -21.49 -1.01
N LYS A 250 43.91 -20.66 -2.03
CA LYS A 250 44.98 -20.15 -2.91
C LYS A 250 45.95 -19.22 -2.18
N SER A 251 45.49 -18.38 -1.27
CA SER A 251 46.36 -17.53 -0.42
C SER A 251 47.26 -18.38 0.48
N GLU A 252 46.74 -19.47 1.05
CA GLU A 252 47.50 -20.44 1.84
C GLU A 252 48.49 -21.25 0.98
N GLU A 253 48.10 -21.70 -0.22
CA GLU A 253 48.98 -22.34 -1.20
C GLU A 253 50.16 -21.43 -1.57
N TYR A 254 49.91 -20.17 -1.94
CA TYR A 254 50.96 -19.20 -2.26
C TYR A 254 51.82 -18.86 -1.03
N GLY A 255 51.21 -18.75 0.16
CA GLY A 255 51.92 -18.56 1.41
C GLY A 255 52.87 -19.71 1.74
N ASN A 256 52.42 -20.95 1.51
CA ASN A 256 53.21 -22.17 1.71
C ASN A 256 54.30 -22.32 0.64
N TYR A 257 53.99 -22.08 -0.64
CA TYR A 257 54.97 -22.06 -1.73
C TYR A 257 56.08 -21.02 -1.48
N ARG A 258 55.72 -19.83 -1.00
CA ARG A 258 56.71 -18.80 -0.63
C ARG A 258 57.57 -19.24 0.56
N ARG A 259 56.99 -19.89 1.58
CA ARG A 259 57.73 -20.46 2.73
C ARG A 259 58.71 -21.54 2.28
N THR A 260 58.28 -22.51 1.46
CA THR A 260 59.15 -23.59 0.99
C THR A 260 60.25 -23.07 0.07
N LYS A 261 59.95 -22.19 -0.88
CA LYS A 261 60.97 -21.57 -1.74
C LYS A 261 61.96 -20.69 -0.97
N GLN A 262 61.52 -19.98 0.07
CA GLN A 262 62.44 -19.26 0.94
C GLN A 262 63.35 -20.23 1.73
N ALA A 263 62.82 -21.36 2.21
CA ALA A 263 63.61 -22.37 2.89
C ALA A 263 64.62 -23.06 1.94
N GLU A 264 64.23 -23.36 0.71
CA GLU A 264 65.13 -23.86 -0.35
C GLU A 264 66.26 -22.86 -0.65
N LEU A 265 65.94 -21.57 -0.81
CA LEU A 265 66.94 -20.51 -1.05
C LEU A 265 67.92 -20.38 0.13
N VAL A 266 67.44 -20.41 1.37
CA VAL A 266 68.31 -20.38 2.56
C VAL A 266 69.19 -21.63 2.66
N ALA A 267 68.67 -22.82 2.34
CA ALA A 267 69.44 -24.05 2.32
C ALA A 267 70.52 -24.05 1.21
N LEU A 268 70.17 -23.56 0.01
CA LEU A 268 71.11 -23.38 -1.10
C LEU A 268 72.19 -22.34 -0.76
N GLN A 269 71.83 -21.23 -0.13
CA GLN A 269 72.79 -20.21 0.31
C GLN A 269 73.71 -20.71 1.42
N ALA A 270 73.20 -21.51 2.36
CA ALA A 270 74.02 -22.17 3.38
C ALA A 270 75.02 -23.17 2.75
N SER A 271 74.56 -23.99 1.80
CA SER A 271 75.41 -24.92 1.03
C SER A 271 76.47 -24.19 0.20
N LEU A 272 76.12 -23.08 -0.45
CA LEU A 272 77.06 -22.23 -1.19
C LEU A 272 78.10 -21.61 -0.25
N ASN A 273 77.69 -21.14 0.94
CA ASN A 273 78.61 -20.59 1.94
C ASN A 273 79.58 -21.66 2.46
N ASP A 274 79.10 -22.87 2.78
CA ASP A 274 79.95 -23.99 3.18
C ASP A 274 80.93 -24.41 2.07
N MET A 275 80.46 -24.59 0.83
CA MET A 275 81.32 -24.86 -0.32
C MET A 275 82.35 -23.74 -0.57
N THR A 276 81.99 -22.47 -0.33
CA THR A 276 82.91 -21.33 -0.45
C THR A 276 83.95 -21.34 0.68
N GLN A 277 83.54 -21.64 1.91
CA GLN A 277 84.44 -21.81 3.05
C GLN A 277 85.41 -22.97 2.81
N ASN A 278 84.92 -24.12 2.37
CA ASN A 278 85.70 -25.30 2.01
C ASN A 278 86.64 -25.05 0.81
N HIS A 279 86.21 -24.28 -0.19
CA HIS A 279 87.10 -23.83 -1.26
C HIS A 279 88.21 -22.90 -0.73
N SER A 280 87.87 -21.95 0.14
CA SER A 280 88.86 -21.00 0.69
C SER A 280 89.91 -21.71 1.57
N SER A 281 89.50 -22.70 2.36
CA SER A 281 90.41 -23.49 3.20
C SER A 281 91.28 -24.44 2.37
N LEU A 282 90.73 -25.09 1.35
CA LEU A 282 91.51 -25.85 0.36
C LEU A 282 92.49 -24.96 -0.41
N GLN A 283 92.10 -23.73 -0.79
CA GLN A 283 92.99 -22.79 -1.45
C GLN A 283 94.12 -22.29 -0.53
N ALA A 284 93.82 -22.08 0.77
CA ALA A 284 94.82 -21.75 1.78
C ALA A 284 95.80 -22.91 2.01
N ASN A 285 95.29 -24.14 2.12
CA ASN A 285 96.10 -25.36 2.23
C ASN A 285 96.98 -25.59 0.99
N LEU A 286 96.45 -25.35 -0.21
CA LEU A 286 97.18 -25.43 -1.47
C LEU A 286 98.30 -24.38 -1.53
N LYS A 287 98.03 -23.13 -1.14
CA LYS A 287 99.05 -22.07 -1.03
C LYS A 287 100.13 -22.43 0.00
N ALA A 288 99.75 -22.94 1.17
CA ALA A 288 100.69 -23.41 2.18
C ALA A 288 101.57 -24.55 1.65
N LEU A 289 100.98 -25.54 0.97
CA LEU A 289 101.70 -26.64 0.33
C LEU A 289 102.63 -26.15 -0.80
N GLN A 290 102.22 -25.17 -1.59
CA GLN A 290 103.09 -24.52 -2.60
C GLN A 290 104.27 -23.81 -1.95
N THR A 291 104.07 -23.06 -0.86
CA THR A 291 105.19 -22.41 -0.13
C THR A 291 106.12 -23.44 0.53
N SER A 292 105.57 -24.55 1.04
CA SER A 292 106.35 -25.67 1.57
C SER A 292 107.19 -26.32 0.46
N HIS A 293 106.58 -26.67 -0.67
CA HIS A 293 107.28 -27.22 -1.84
C HIS A 293 108.35 -26.25 -2.38
N ALA A 294 108.07 -24.95 -2.44
CA ALA A 294 109.04 -23.94 -2.86
C ALA A 294 110.23 -23.85 -1.91
N SER A 295 110.00 -23.88 -0.58
CA SER A 295 111.08 -23.89 0.41
C SER A 295 111.90 -25.20 0.40
N GLN A 296 111.25 -26.35 0.21
CA GLN A 296 111.93 -27.64 0.01
C GLN A 296 112.75 -27.65 -1.28
N THR A 297 112.20 -27.12 -2.37
CA THR A 297 112.92 -26.95 -3.65
C THR A 297 114.12 -26.03 -3.46
N HIS A 298 113.97 -24.93 -2.71
CA HIS A 298 115.07 -24.03 -2.41
C HIS A 298 116.15 -24.69 -1.55
N GLN A 299 115.78 -25.42 -0.49
CA GLN A 299 116.70 -26.22 0.32
C GLN A 299 117.44 -27.28 -0.52
N LEU A 300 116.74 -27.95 -1.44
CA LEU A 300 117.32 -28.92 -2.36
C LEU A 300 118.29 -28.25 -3.34
N THR A 301 117.97 -27.08 -3.89
CA THR A 301 118.93 -26.32 -4.72
C THR A 301 120.13 -25.83 -3.92
N GLN A 302 119.97 -25.38 -2.67
CA GLN A 302 121.09 -25.03 -1.78
C GLN A 302 121.95 -26.25 -1.42
N ALA A 303 121.35 -27.44 -1.31
CA ALA A 303 122.08 -28.68 -1.07
C ALA A 303 122.86 -29.10 -2.34
N LEU A 304 122.26 -28.99 -3.52
CA LEU A 304 122.93 -29.26 -4.79
C LEU A 304 124.06 -28.27 -5.07
N THR A 305 123.89 -26.97 -4.82
CA THR A 305 125.01 -26.02 -4.97
C THR A 305 126.11 -26.32 -3.97
N LYS A 306 125.82 -26.62 -2.70
CA LYS A 306 126.84 -27.05 -1.73
C LYS A 306 127.58 -28.32 -2.16
N VAL A 307 126.89 -29.28 -2.81
CA VAL A 307 127.53 -30.47 -3.38
C VAL A 307 128.41 -30.09 -4.57
N GLN A 308 128.00 -29.16 -5.42
CA GLN A 308 128.83 -28.62 -6.52
C GLN A 308 130.04 -27.83 -5.99
N ASP A 309 129.87 -27.00 -4.96
CA ASP A 309 130.92 -26.23 -4.30
C ASP A 309 131.96 -27.17 -3.65
N LEU A 310 131.50 -28.20 -2.93
CA LEU A 310 132.37 -29.22 -2.33
C LEU A 310 133.08 -30.07 -3.39
N ASN A 311 132.39 -30.45 -4.47
CA ASN A 311 133.00 -31.19 -5.57
C ASN A 311 133.98 -30.31 -6.37
N GLY A 312 133.75 -29.00 -6.43
CA GLY A 312 134.67 -27.99 -6.95
C GLY A 312 135.90 -27.86 -6.07
N GLN A 313 135.74 -27.75 -4.76
CA GLN A 313 136.85 -27.74 -3.79
C GLN A 313 137.66 -29.04 -3.81
N ILE A 314 137.02 -30.20 -4.03
CA ILE A 314 137.72 -31.47 -4.23
C ILE A 314 138.51 -31.44 -5.55
N ALA A 315 137.92 -30.99 -6.66
CA ALA A 315 138.62 -30.87 -7.93
C ALA A 315 139.76 -29.83 -7.90
N GLU A 316 139.62 -28.74 -7.16
CA GLU A 316 140.68 -27.77 -6.89
C GLU A 316 141.78 -28.38 -6.01
N GLN A 317 141.44 -29.15 -4.98
CA GLN A 317 142.42 -29.89 -4.18
C GLN A 317 143.17 -30.93 -5.03
N GLU A 318 142.47 -31.74 -5.81
CA GLU A 318 143.05 -32.69 -6.77
C GLU A 318 143.95 -31.98 -7.81
N ALA A 319 143.54 -30.82 -8.30
CA ALA A 319 144.36 -30.00 -9.20
C ALA A 319 145.60 -29.44 -8.49
N THR A 320 145.49 -28.94 -7.25
CA THR A 320 146.65 -28.47 -6.47
C THR A 320 147.61 -29.62 -6.16
N TYR A 321 147.13 -30.76 -5.67
CA TYR A 321 147.94 -31.97 -5.47
C TYR A 321 148.57 -32.47 -6.77
N SER A 322 147.88 -32.35 -7.91
CA SER A 322 148.46 -32.62 -9.23
C SER A 322 149.59 -31.64 -9.57
N THR A 323 149.43 -30.33 -9.33
CA THR A 323 150.52 -29.37 -9.55
C THR A 323 151.68 -29.54 -8.56
N GLU A 324 151.40 -29.89 -7.30
CA GLU A 324 152.40 -30.18 -6.28
C GLU A 324 153.20 -31.44 -6.64
N THR A 325 152.52 -32.55 -6.98
CA THR A 325 153.19 -33.79 -7.42
C THR A 325 153.98 -33.59 -8.71
N ASN A 326 153.49 -32.81 -9.69
CA ASN A 326 154.26 -32.42 -10.86
C ASN A 326 155.48 -31.54 -10.50
N SER A 327 155.36 -30.63 -9.53
CA SER A 327 156.48 -29.80 -9.06
C SER A 327 157.54 -30.62 -8.29
N LEU A 328 157.11 -31.61 -7.51
CA LEU A 328 157.97 -32.57 -6.83
C LEU A 328 158.66 -33.48 -7.85
N HIS A 329 157.94 -33.95 -8.88
CA HIS A 329 158.52 -34.73 -9.97
C HIS A 329 159.62 -33.94 -10.69
N ARG A 330 159.35 -32.68 -11.05
CA ARG A 330 160.34 -31.78 -11.64
C ARG A 330 161.51 -31.44 -10.71
N LEU A 331 161.28 -31.38 -9.40
CA LEU A 331 162.35 -31.23 -8.41
C LEU A 331 163.23 -32.49 -8.36
N VAL A 332 162.63 -33.68 -8.44
CA VAL A 332 163.34 -34.96 -8.53
C VAL A 332 164.13 -35.04 -9.85
N GLU A 333 163.57 -34.66 -10.99
CA GLU A 333 164.31 -34.56 -12.27
C GLU A 333 165.54 -33.65 -12.14
N VAL A 334 165.42 -32.49 -11.48
CA VAL A 334 166.53 -31.56 -11.26
C VAL A 334 167.56 -32.12 -10.26
N LEU A 335 167.11 -32.88 -9.25
CA LEU A 335 168.02 -33.57 -8.32
C LEU A 335 168.75 -34.73 -8.99
N GLU A 336 168.09 -35.52 -9.83
CA GLU A 336 168.73 -36.56 -10.65
C GLU A 336 169.69 -35.96 -11.69
N ALA A 337 169.34 -34.84 -12.32
CA ALA A 337 170.21 -34.13 -13.24
C ALA A 337 171.45 -33.57 -12.51
N ARG A 338 171.27 -33.05 -11.29
CA ARG A 338 172.37 -32.63 -10.41
C ARG A 338 173.21 -33.83 -9.94
N GLU A 339 172.60 -34.98 -9.67
CA GLU A 339 173.32 -36.19 -9.28
C GLU A 339 174.14 -36.74 -10.45
N LYS A 340 173.58 -36.74 -11.67
CA LYS A 340 174.32 -37.03 -12.92
C LYS A 340 175.48 -36.05 -13.09
N GLN A 341 175.23 -34.73 -13.05
CA GLN A 341 176.29 -33.73 -13.18
C GLN A 341 177.36 -33.82 -12.06
N ALA A 342 176.99 -34.26 -10.86
CA ALA A 342 177.92 -34.53 -9.78
C ALA A 342 178.74 -35.81 -10.01
N LYS A 343 178.14 -36.86 -10.58
CA LYS A 343 178.86 -38.06 -11.04
C LYS A 343 179.81 -37.72 -12.19
N ASP A 344 179.34 -36.99 -13.21
CA ASP A 344 180.18 -36.51 -14.31
C ASP A 344 181.38 -35.70 -13.79
N PHE A 345 181.17 -34.82 -12.80
CA PHE A 345 182.24 -34.05 -12.17
C PHE A 345 183.19 -34.91 -11.33
N VAL A 346 182.70 -35.94 -10.64
CA VAL A 346 183.53 -36.92 -9.91
C VAL A 346 184.32 -37.80 -10.88
N GLU A 347 183.71 -38.35 -11.93
CA GLU A 347 184.40 -39.15 -12.96
C GLU A 347 185.51 -38.34 -13.64
N ASN A 348 185.26 -37.07 -13.98
CA ASN A 348 186.31 -36.19 -14.52
C ASN A 348 187.43 -35.94 -13.49
N MET A 349 187.09 -35.75 -12.21
CA MET A 349 188.08 -35.55 -11.15
C MET A 349 188.89 -36.83 -10.88
N GLU A 350 188.26 -38.01 -10.90
CA GLU A 350 188.93 -39.31 -10.83
C GLU A 350 189.85 -39.54 -12.03
N ARG A 351 189.45 -39.11 -13.23
CA ARG A 351 190.28 -39.14 -14.44
C ARG A 351 191.52 -38.24 -14.31
N ASP A 352 191.34 -37.02 -13.79
CA ASP A 352 192.44 -36.08 -13.54
C ASP A 352 193.36 -36.59 -12.41
N TRP A 353 192.82 -37.24 -11.37
CA TRP A 353 193.59 -37.93 -10.33
C TRP A 353 194.38 -39.13 -10.91
N ALA A 354 193.80 -39.90 -11.82
CA ALA A 354 194.48 -41.00 -12.50
C ALA A 354 195.66 -40.49 -13.35
N GLU A 355 195.47 -39.43 -14.15
CA GLU A 355 196.58 -38.81 -14.89
C GLU A 355 197.61 -38.12 -13.98
N LEU A 356 197.25 -37.71 -12.76
CA LEU A 356 198.22 -37.22 -11.77
C LEU A 356 198.98 -38.37 -11.11
N GLY A 357 198.33 -39.51 -10.89
CA GLY A 357 198.94 -40.77 -10.42
C GLY A 357 199.94 -41.33 -11.41
N GLU A 358 199.57 -41.45 -12.70
CA GLU A 358 200.47 -41.92 -13.76
C GLU A 358 201.73 -41.04 -13.86
N ARG A 359 201.56 -39.71 -13.84
CA ARG A 359 202.68 -38.75 -13.79
C ARG A 359 203.45 -38.79 -12.45
N ALA A 360 202.89 -39.33 -11.38
CA ALA A 360 203.62 -39.54 -10.12
C ALA A 360 204.46 -40.82 -10.19
N ASP A 361 203.89 -41.91 -10.69
CA ASP A 361 204.56 -43.19 -10.90
C ASP A 361 205.71 -43.06 -11.93
N GLU A 362 205.53 -42.31 -13.01
CA GLU A 362 206.61 -41.96 -13.95
C GLU A 362 207.78 -41.25 -13.24
N ARG A 363 207.49 -40.31 -12.33
CA ARG A 363 208.54 -39.59 -11.56
C ARG A 363 209.18 -40.51 -10.54
N GLU A 364 208.40 -41.36 -9.87
CA GLU A 364 208.91 -42.29 -8.87
C GLU A 364 209.77 -43.40 -9.50
N ALA A 365 209.41 -43.88 -10.70
CA ALA A 365 210.22 -44.80 -11.49
C ALA A 365 211.58 -44.19 -11.89
N ASN A 366 211.58 -42.92 -12.35
CA ASN A 366 212.81 -42.19 -12.65
C ASN A 366 213.67 -41.98 -11.39
N LEU A 367 213.06 -41.59 -10.26
CA LEU A 367 213.76 -41.44 -8.97
C LEU A 367 214.34 -42.77 -8.47
N LYS A 368 213.62 -43.89 -8.62
CA LYS A 368 214.11 -45.24 -8.30
C LYS A 368 215.30 -45.64 -9.19
N ALA A 369 215.28 -45.27 -10.47
CA ALA A 369 216.40 -45.50 -11.39
C ALA A 369 217.65 -44.65 -11.06
N ASP A 370 217.48 -43.45 -10.51
CA ASP A 370 218.60 -42.61 -10.07
C ASP A 370 219.13 -43.00 -8.67
N ILE A 371 218.26 -43.44 -7.75
CA ILE A 371 218.67 -43.98 -6.44
C ILE A 371 219.56 -45.23 -6.60
N GLU A 372 219.27 -46.09 -7.58
CA GLU A 372 220.10 -47.28 -7.87
C GLU A 372 221.48 -46.92 -8.50
N LYS A 373 221.62 -45.74 -9.12
CA LYS A 373 222.93 -45.19 -9.53
C LYS A 373 223.69 -44.59 -8.34
N GLU A 374 223.00 -43.75 -7.56
CA GLU A 374 223.50 -43.16 -6.31
C GLU A 374 224.06 -44.22 -5.35
N ARG A 375 223.34 -45.35 -5.19
CA ARG A 375 223.78 -46.45 -4.33
C ARG A 375 225.14 -47.01 -4.76
N ARG A 376 225.33 -47.29 -6.05
CA ARG A 376 226.59 -47.84 -6.59
C ARG A 376 227.74 -46.82 -6.47
N ALA A 377 227.45 -45.54 -6.62
CA ALA A 377 228.42 -44.47 -6.38
C ALA A 377 228.83 -44.36 -4.88
N ARG A 378 227.92 -44.65 -3.95
CA ARG A 378 228.22 -44.62 -2.50
C ARG A 378 229.13 -45.78 -2.06
N GLU A 379 228.91 -46.99 -2.57
CA GLU A 379 229.76 -48.15 -2.30
C GLU A 379 231.23 -47.92 -2.77
N GLU A 380 231.46 -47.08 -3.78
CA GLU A 380 232.80 -46.64 -4.22
C GLU A 380 233.38 -45.42 -3.46
N ALA A 381 232.53 -44.65 -2.76
CA ALA A 381 232.89 -43.41 -2.09
C ALA A 381 233.22 -43.57 -0.61
N GLU A 382 232.52 -44.45 0.13
CA GLU A 382 232.80 -44.72 1.55
C GLU A 382 234.24 -45.24 1.74
N ASN A 383 234.71 -46.07 0.80
CA ASN A 383 236.10 -46.55 0.67
C ASN A 383 237.18 -45.45 0.49
N ARG A 384 236.81 -44.15 0.45
CA ARG A 384 237.75 -43.02 0.29
C ARG A 384 237.60 -41.92 1.35
N ILE A 385 236.55 -41.95 2.16
CA ILE A 385 236.33 -40.98 3.26
C ILE A 385 237.14 -41.38 4.52
N GLU A 386 237.59 -42.63 4.62
CA GLU A 386 238.40 -43.14 5.74
C GLU A 386 239.84 -42.56 5.83
N GLN A 387 240.26 -41.72 4.86
CA GLN A 387 241.66 -41.21 4.79
C GLN A 387 241.83 -39.69 4.81
N LEU A 388 240.77 -38.87 4.76
CA LEU A 388 240.89 -37.40 4.83
C LEU A 388 240.12 -36.83 6.01
N GLU A 389 240.90 -36.52 7.04
CA GLU A 389 240.51 -36.22 8.41
C GLU A 389 239.76 -34.88 8.62
N LYS A 390 239.21 -34.75 9.84
CA LYS A 390 239.30 -33.61 10.78
C LYS A 390 239.68 -32.21 10.21
N VAL A 391 239.03 -31.16 10.75
CA VAL A 391 239.30 -29.70 10.53
C VAL A 391 238.70 -29.18 9.20
N LEU A 392 237.83 -28.16 9.12
CA LEU A 392 237.24 -27.17 10.06
C LEU A 392 235.85 -26.77 9.46
N ASP A 393 234.67 -26.84 10.09
CA ASP A 393 234.10 -26.10 11.25
C ASP A 393 233.43 -24.72 10.90
N LYS A 394 232.26 -24.45 11.52
CA LYS A 394 231.49 -23.17 11.68
C LYS A 394 230.81 -22.37 10.51
N MET A 395 229.50 -22.64 10.37
CA MET A 395 228.36 -21.74 10.77
C MET A 395 227.89 -20.51 9.93
N GLY A 396 226.57 -20.42 9.65
CA GLY A 396 225.83 -19.13 9.61
C GLY A 396 224.44 -19.01 8.92
N ARG A 397 223.36 -18.69 9.70
CA ARG A 397 222.11 -17.92 9.37
C ARG A 397 221.14 -18.45 8.26
N GLY A 398 219.88 -17.97 8.09
CA GLY A 398 218.95 -17.19 8.96
C GLY A 398 217.87 -16.30 8.24
N GLU A 399 216.57 -16.57 8.47
CA GLU A 399 215.32 -15.72 8.38
C GLU A 399 214.82 -14.97 7.09
N LEU A 400 213.47 -14.91 6.87
CA LEU A 400 212.56 -13.72 6.69
C LEU A 400 211.17 -14.00 5.97
N PRO A 401 210.13 -13.08 5.96
CA PRO A 401 208.69 -13.39 5.65
C PRO A 401 207.92 -12.44 4.63
N ILE A 402 206.57 -12.25 4.78
CA ILE A 402 205.52 -11.33 4.12
C ILE A 402 205.01 -11.61 2.65
N PRO A 403 203.95 -10.98 2.02
CA PRO A 403 202.60 -10.39 2.43
C PRO A 403 201.35 -10.50 1.42
N GLY A 404 200.08 -10.22 1.84
CA GLY A 404 199.13 -9.23 1.17
C GLY A 404 197.82 -9.55 0.33
N ARG A 405 196.74 -8.71 0.53
CA ARG A 405 195.65 -8.14 -0.39
C ARG A 405 194.42 -8.91 -1.03
N GLY A 406 193.21 -8.26 -1.08
CA GLY A 406 192.38 -8.09 -2.33
C GLY A 406 190.81 -8.24 -2.42
N ALA A 407 190.14 -7.39 -3.26
CA ALA A 407 188.86 -7.53 -4.06
C ALA A 407 187.38 -7.47 -3.49
N ALA A 408 186.36 -7.15 -4.36
CA ALA A 408 184.87 -7.11 -4.13
C ALA A 408 183.99 -6.90 -5.43
N GLY A 409 182.62 -7.01 -5.42
CA GLY A 409 181.70 -6.71 -6.59
C GLY A 409 180.14 -6.92 -6.45
N THR A 410 179.28 -6.34 -7.34
CA THR A 410 177.74 -6.37 -7.47
C THR A 410 177.26 -5.93 -8.92
N PRO A 411 176.01 -5.50 -9.36
CA PRO A 411 174.56 -5.52 -8.90
C PRO A 411 173.42 -5.71 -10.02
N SER A 412 172.11 -5.37 -9.75
CA SER A 412 171.00 -4.92 -10.70
C SER A 412 170.05 -5.97 -11.44
N ARG A 413 168.85 -5.74 -12.09
CA ARG A 413 167.92 -4.56 -12.40
C ARG A 413 166.45 -4.87 -12.98
N ARG A 414 165.35 -4.41 -12.34
CA ARG A 414 163.99 -3.80 -12.75
C ARG A 414 163.08 -4.11 -14.02
N THR A 415 161.76 -3.77 -13.92
CA THR A 415 160.68 -3.26 -14.90
C THR A 415 159.55 -4.17 -15.52
N SER A 416 158.40 -3.74 -16.16
CA SER A 416 157.25 -2.80 -15.84
C SER A 416 156.11 -2.63 -16.96
N GLY A 417 154.78 -2.45 -16.65
CA GLY A 417 153.69 -1.81 -17.49
C GLY A 417 152.46 -2.65 -18.04
N VAL A 418 151.30 -2.21 -18.66
CA VAL A 418 150.39 -0.98 -18.74
C VAL A 418 148.98 -1.29 -19.44
N PHE A 419 147.93 -0.40 -19.41
CA PHE A 419 146.64 -0.26 -20.24
C PHE A 419 145.35 -1.11 -19.91
N ASP A 420 144.07 -0.92 -20.39
CA ASP A 420 143.36 -0.14 -21.48
C ASP A 420 141.81 0.24 -21.21
N GLU A 421 140.89 0.51 -22.19
CA GLU A 421 139.57 1.28 -22.02
C GLU A 421 138.15 0.75 -22.60
N VAL A 422 137.18 1.59 -23.12
CA VAL A 422 135.66 1.40 -23.13
C VAL A 422 134.77 1.76 -24.40
N HIS A 423 133.40 1.53 -24.42
CA HIS A 423 132.39 2.09 -25.40
C HIS A 423 130.84 2.12 -25.05
N ASP A 424 129.94 2.73 -25.89
CA ASP A 424 128.52 3.22 -25.61
C ASP A 424 127.47 3.22 -26.82
N GLY A 425 126.13 3.47 -26.61
CA GLY A 425 125.23 4.22 -27.58
C GLY A 425 123.67 3.94 -27.81
N LEU A 426 122.83 5.03 -27.86
CA LEU A 426 121.64 5.36 -28.77
C LEU A 426 120.09 5.35 -28.35
N VAL A 427 119.20 6.08 -29.08
CA VAL A 427 117.85 6.67 -28.67
C VAL A 427 116.79 6.95 -29.82
N GLY A 428 115.44 7.01 -29.55
CA GLY A 428 114.37 7.78 -30.32
C GLY A 428 113.03 7.05 -30.70
N LEU A 429 111.89 7.61 -31.23
CA LEU A 429 111.14 8.91 -31.15
C LEU A 429 109.69 8.84 -31.81
N SER A 430 108.80 9.87 -31.81
CA SER A 430 107.38 9.87 -32.35
C SER A 430 106.72 11.27 -32.64
N PRO A 431 105.80 11.45 -33.64
CA PRO A 431 104.75 12.53 -33.61
C PRO A 431 103.40 12.36 -34.42
N THR A 432 102.34 13.14 -34.09
CA THR A 432 101.05 13.27 -34.86
C THR A 432 100.45 14.70 -34.84
N ILE A 433 100.49 15.48 -35.94
CA ILE A 433 99.68 16.73 -36.16
C ILE A 433 99.47 17.00 -37.67
N ALA A 434 98.23 17.11 -38.17
CA ALA A 434 97.86 17.79 -39.43
C ALA A 434 96.33 17.99 -39.61
N MET A 435 95.93 18.88 -40.54
CA MET A 435 94.60 19.05 -41.19
C MET A 435 93.49 19.88 -40.50
N VAL A 436 93.35 21.16 -40.89
CA VAL A 436 92.12 21.99 -40.81
C VAL A 436 92.07 22.96 -41.99
N SER A 437 90.96 23.03 -42.76
CA SER A 437 90.43 24.26 -43.43
C SER A 437 89.28 23.95 -44.41
N LYS A 438 88.46 24.99 -44.72
CA LYS A 438 87.27 25.02 -45.60
C LYS A 438 86.05 24.29 -44.98
N THR A 439 84.81 24.77 -45.11
CA THR A 439 84.23 25.79 -46.02
C THR A 439 83.41 26.88 -45.29
N GLN A 440 83.29 28.07 -45.90
CA GLN A 440 82.26 29.07 -45.55
C GLN A 440 81.04 28.93 -46.46
N LYS A 441 79.81 29.07 -45.92
CA LYS A 441 78.64 29.63 -46.65
C LYS A 441 77.42 29.95 -45.76
N SER A 442 77.63 30.71 -44.69
CA SER A 442 76.59 31.55 -44.08
C SER A 442 77.26 32.82 -43.51
N GLY A 443 76.57 33.95 -43.52
CA GLY A 443 77.12 35.28 -43.22
C GLY A 443 77.31 35.58 -41.73
N LYS A 444 77.49 34.56 -40.89
CA LYS A 444 77.68 34.66 -39.44
C LYS A 444 79.00 34.01 -39.04
N SER A 445 79.65 34.52 -38.00
CA SER A 445 80.84 33.85 -37.44
C SER A 445 80.48 32.46 -36.91
N PHE A 446 81.42 31.51 -36.92
CA PHE A 446 81.23 30.22 -36.24
C PHE A 446 80.87 30.41 -34.74
N THR A 447 81.51 31.39 -34.09
CA THR A 447 81.20 31.80 -32.71
C THR A 447 79.81 32.44 -32.55
N GLU A 448 79.28 33.06 -33.60
CA GLU A 448 77.97 33.72 -33.61
C GLU A 448 76.86 32.70 -33.86
N VAL A 449 77.06 31.72 -34.76
CA VAL A 449 76.18 30.56 -34.92
C VAL A 449 76.14 29.74 -33.64
N TYR A 450 77.28 29.57 -32.96
CA TYR A 450 77.33 28.91 -31.65
C TYR A 450 76.62 29.72 -30.56
N ALA A 451 76.79 31.05 -30.51
CA ALA A 451 76.08 31.92 -29.58
C ALA A 451 74.56 31.95 -29.84
N ASP A 452 74.13 31.88 -31.10
CA ASP A 452 72.72 31.73 -31.46
C ASP A 452 72.17 30.35 -31.09
N TYR A 453 72.95 29.28 -31.25
CA TYR A 453 72.58 27.93 -30.81
C TYR A 453 72.42 27.87 -29.29
N VAL A 454 73.39 28.39 -28.52
CA VAL A 454 73.30 28.46 -27.05
C VAL A 454 72.11 29.31 -26.62
N ARG A 455 71.86 30.47 -27.25
CA ARG A 455 70.68 31.30 -26.93
C ARG A 455 69.35 30.62 -27.31
N LEU A 456 69.34 29.81 -28.36
CA LEU A 456 68.17 29.00 -28.74
C LEU A 456 67.95 27.84 -27.75
N GLN A 457 69.03 27.22 -27.26
CA GLN A 457 68.99 26.23 -26.19
C GLN A 457 68.46 26.87 -24.88
N ASP A 458 68.99 28.02 -24.45
CA ASP A 458 68.50 28.78 -23.29
C ASP A 458 66.99 29.08 -23.39
N LEU A 459 66.50 29.44 -24.58
CA LEU A 459 65.10 29.75 -24.84
C LEU A 459 64.24 28.49 -24.88
N TYR A 460 64.75 27.39 -25.42
CA TYR A 460 64.09 26.08 -25.42
C TYR A 460 63.99 25.51 -24.00
N GLU A 461 65.06 25.55 -23.21
CA GLU A 461 65.07 25.14 -21.80
C GLU A 461 64.08 25.99 -20.97
N LYS A 462 64.06 27.32 -21.17
CA LYS A 462 63.05 28.20 -20.55
C LYS A 462 61.63 27.82 -20.95
N LYS A 463 61.38 27.49 -22.23
CA LYS A 463 60.05 27.05 -22.69
C LYS A 463 59.68 25.65 -22.19
N CYS A 464 60.63 24.73 -22.01
CA CYS A 464 60.39 23.45 -21.35
C CYS A 464 60.09 23.61 -19.86
N ILE A 465 60.72 24.57 -19.17
CA ILE A 465 60.39 24.91 -17.77
C ILE A 465 59.00 25.56 -17.70
N GLU A 466 58.68 26.49 -18.61
CA GLU A 466 57.36 27.13 -18.70
C GLU A 466 56.24 26.11 -19.00
N SER A 467 56.49 25.16 -19.90
CA SER A 467 55.56 24.05 -20.19
C SER A 467 55.35 23.19 -18.96
N LYS A 468 56.43 22.71 -18.31
CA LYS A 468 56.35 21.91 -17.08
C LYS A 468 55.65 22.63 -15.93
N ASN A 469 55.87 23.94 -15.78
CA ASN A 469 55.19 24.74 -14.76
C ASN A 469 53.68 24.88 -15.07
N MET A 470 53.30 24.94 -16.34
CA MET A 470 51.89 25.00 -16.76
C MET A 470 51.21 23.63 -16.73
N GLU A 471 51.95 22.56 -17.03
CA GLU A 471 51.55 21.17 -16.83
C GLU A 471 51.27 20.91 -15.34
N ALA A 472 52.21 21.25 -14.45
CA ALA A 472 52.05 21.12 -13.00
C ALA A 472 50.88 21.98 -12.47
N ALA A 473 50.73 23.23 -12.93
CA ALA A 473 49.59 24.07 -12.55
C ALA A 473 48.23 23.53 -13.05
N MET A 474 48.22 22.82 -14.18
CA MET A 474 47.03 22.12 -14.67
C MET A 474 46.75 20.84 -13.88
N GLU A 475 47.79 20.11 -13.49
CA GLU A 475 47.71 18.92 -12.62
C GLU A 475 47.22 19.29 -11.20
N ASP A 476 47.70 20.40 -10.61
CA ASP A 476 47.20 20.97 -9.36
C ASP A 476 45.71 21.36 -9.45
N VAL A 477 45.26 21.90 -10.59
CA VAL A 477 43.85 22.27 -10.82
C VAL A 477 42.99 21.03 -11.03
N LEU A 478 43.48 20.01 -11.72
CA LEU A 478 42.80 18.73 -11.86
C LEU A 478 42.67 18.02 -10.50
N ALA A 479 43.72 17.97 -9.69
CA ALA A 479 43.68 17.41 -8.35
C ALA A 479 42.65 18.14 -7.45
N GLN A 480 42.58 19.48 -7.50
CA GLN A 480 41.57 20.26 -6.78
C GLN A 480 40.14 20.05 -7.30
N LEU A 481 39.96 19.72 -8.58
CA LEU A 481 38.67 19.35 -9.15
C LEU A 481 38.27 17.92 -8.75
N GLU A 482 39.21 16.98 -8.74
CA GLU A 482 38.99 15.59 -8.30
C GLU A 482 38.73 15.50 -6.80
N GLU A 483 39.38 16.32 -5.96
CA GLU A 483 39.07 16.43 -4.53
C GLU A 483 37.67 17.00 -4.29
N ARG A 484 37.24 17.99 -5.09
CA ARG A 484 35.91 18.62 -4.94
C ARG A 484 34.77 17.87 -5.62
N ALA A 485 35.03 17.05 -6.62
CA ALA A 485 34.02 16.23 -7.30
C ALA A 485 33.18 15.35 -6.35
N PRO A 486 33.75 14.55 -5.41
CA PRO A 486 32.97 13.77 -4.46
C PRO A 486 32.21 14.66 -3.47
N VAL A 487 32.78 15.79 -3.04
CA VAL A 487 32.12 16.74 -2.13
C VAL A 487 30.89 17.37 -2.79
N LEU A 488 30.99 17.79 -4.05
CA LEU A 488 29.87 18.32 -4.84
C LEU A 488 28.82 17.24 -5.16
N SER A 489 29.24 15.98 -5.32
CA SER A 489 28.34 14.84 -5.49
C SER A 489 27.55 14.55 -4.22
N GLN A 490 28.23 14.46 -3.07
CA GLN A 490 27.61 14.30 -1.75
C GLN A 490 26.65 15.45 -1.44
N GLN A 491 27.05 16.71 -1.72
CA GLN A 491 26.16 17.86 -1.55
C GLN A 491 24.90 17.76 -2.41
N ARG A 492 24.99 17.31 -3.67
CA ARG A 492 23.80 17.08 -4.52
C ARG A 492 22.88 16.03 -3.92
N ILE A 493 23.42 14.89 -3.48
CA ILE A 493 22.64 13.81 -2.85
C ILE A 493 21.94 14.31 -1.57
N GLU A 494 22.64 15.08 -0.73
CA GLU A 494 22.04 15.67 0.48
C GLU A 494 21.01 16.77 0.16
N TYR A 495 21.20 17.57 -0.88
CA TYR A 495 20.19 18.53 -1.34
C TYR A 495 18.95 17.83 -1.92
N GLU A 496 19.11 16.77 -2.71
CA GLU A 496 17.99 15.97 -3.23
C GLU A 496 17.25 15.24 -2.10
N ARG A 497 17.97 14.67 -1.12
CA ARG A 497 17.39 14.10 0.10
C ARG A 497 16.60 15.15 0.88
N LEU A 498 17.21 16.28 1.22
CA LEU A 498 16.57 17.36 1.98
C LEU A 498 15.38 17.98 1.23
N GLN A 499 15.45 18.09 -0.10
CA GLN A 499 14.32 18.51 -0.92
C GLN A 499 13.17 17.50 -0.88
N SER A 500 13.48 16.19 -0.91
CA SER A 500 12.47 15.14 -0.78
C SER A 500 11.80 15.17 0.60
N GLU A 501 12.58 15.27 1.68
CA GLU A 501 12.09 15.37 3.07
C GLU A 501 11.24 16.64 3.27
N ALA A 502 11.69 17.79 2.76
CA ALA A 502 10.91 19.03 2.81
C ALA A 502 9.59 18.93 2.03
N SER A 503 9.57 18.20 0.89
CA SER A 503 8.35 17.99 0.12
C SER A 503 7.35 17.04 0.81
N GLN A 504 7.86 16.02 1.52
CA GLN A 504 7.06 15.11 2.33
C GLN A 504 6.45 15.85 3.54
N LEU A 505 7.28 16.56 4.32
CA LEU A 505 6.82 17.36 5.46
C LEU A 505 5.83 18.45 5.06
N ALA A 506 5.97 19.06 3.88
CA ALA A 506 4.99 20.00 3.34
C ALA A 506 3.64 19.33 3.01
N SER A 507 3.67 18.10 2.48
CA SER A 507 2.47 17.30 2.21
C SER A 507 1.78 16.85 3.50
N GLU A 508 2.55 16.38 4.49
CA GLU A 508 2.04 15.99 5.81
C GLU A 508 1.42 17.19 6.54
N LEU A 509 2.06 18.36 6.49
CA LEU A 509 1.53 19.59 7.07
C LEU A 509 0.24 20.05 6.37
N ALA A 510 0.16 19.94 5.04
CA ALA A 510 -1.05 20.25 4.29
C ALA A 510 -2.21 19.30 4.65
N GLN A 511 -1.93 18.00 4.79
CA GLN A 511 -2.90 17.02 5.25
C GLN A 511 -3.34 17.29 6.69
N ALA A 512 -2.41 17.56 7.61
CA ALA A 512 -2.72 17.85 9.00
C ALA A 512 -3.57 19.13 9.17
N ILE A 513 -3.40 20.14 8.31
CA ILE A 513 -4.27 21.32 8.25
C ILE A 513 -5.67 20.93 7.74
N SER A 514 -5.77 20.13 6.66
CA SER A 514 -7.05 19.63 6.14
C SER A 514 -7.82 18.83 7.19
N ASP A 515 -7.15 17.89 7.86
CA ASP A 515 -7.74 17.05 8.90
C ASP A 515 -8.17 17.89 10.11
N ARG A 516 -7.34 18.85 10.55
CA ARG A 516 -7.72 19.83 11.59
C ARG A 516 -8.98 20.59 11.21
N ASP A 517 -9.09 21.06 9.98
CA ASP A 517 -10.21 21.89 9.53
C ASP A 517 -11.50 21.07 9.38
N VAL A 518 -11.41 19.81 8.94
CA VAL A 518 -12.53 18.85 8.98
C VAL A 518 -12.99 18.58 10.42
N GLN A 519 -12.06 18.35 11.36
CA GLN A 519 -12.40 18.15 12.77
C GLN A 519 -12.99 19.41 13.41
N TYR A 520 -12.52 20.60 13.04
CA TYR A 520 -13.08 21.87 13.49
C TYR A 520 -14.53 22.08 13.00
N GLN A 521 -14.81 21.81 11.72
CA GLN A 521 -16.18 21.85 11.19
C GLN A 521 -17.08 20.83 11.89
N ALA A 522 -16.62 19.58 12.08
CA ALA A 522 -17.37 18.55 12.80
C ALA A 522 -17.67 18.94 14.26
N ALA A 523 -16.71 19.56 14.95
CA ALA A 523 -16.90 20.08 16.30
C ALA A 523 -17.91 21.24 16.33
N GLN A 524 -17.84 22.17 15.36
CA GLN A 524 -18.78 23.29 15.23
C GLN A 524 -20.21 22.81 14.94
N ASP A 525 -20.38 21.83 14.05
CA ASP A 525 -21.66 21.19 13.75
C ASP A 525 -22.24 20.45 14.95
N ASN A 526 -21.41 19.72 15.69
CA ASN A 526 -21.85 19.00 16.89
C ASN A 526 -22.22 19.97 18.03
N ALA A 527 -21.50 21.08 18.19
CA ALA A 527 -21.87 22.16 19.10
C ALA A 527 -23.22 22.81 18.70
N GLN A 528 -23.46 23.02 17.40
CA GLN A 528 -24.76 23.52 16.91
C GLN A 528 -25.91 22.53 17.15
N LYS A 529 -25.70 21.23 16.90
CA LYS A 529 -26.69 20.17 17.16
C LYS A 529 -27.00 20.06 18.66
N LEU A 530 -25.97 20.09 19.51
CA LEU A 530 -26.14 20.08 20.97
C LEU A 530 -26.88 21.33 21.46
N HIS A 531 -26.60 22.52 20.90
CA HIS A 531 -27.34 23.72 21.27
C HIS A 531 -28.83 23.65 20.86
N LYS A 532 -29.14 23.12 19.67
CA LYS A 532 -30.53 22.90 19.22
C LYS A 532 -31.26 21.92 20.14
N SER A 533 -30.66 20.75 20.38
CA SER A 533 -31.21 19.72 21.27
C SER A 533 -31.39 20.22 22.71
N SER A 534 -30.48 21.05 23.23
CA SER A 534 -30.66 21.71 24.53
C SER A 534 -31.92 22.58 24.55
N ARG A 535 -32.11 23.46 23.55
CA ARG A 535 -33.31 24.31 23.47
C ARG A 535 -34.60 23.51 23.32
N GLU A 536 -34.54 22.38 22.62
CA GLU A 536 -35.67 21.45 22.49
C GLU A 536 -36.00 20.77 23.83
N ILE A 537 -34.98 20.37 24.60
CA ILE A 537 -35.14 19.85 25.97
C ILE A 537 -35.71 20.93 26.90
N ASP A 538 -35.17 22.16 26.87
CA ASP A 538 -35.63 23.29 27.67
C ASP A 538 -37.12 23.60 27.39
N LEU A 539 -37.52 23.57 26.11
CA LEU A 539 -38.91 23.77 25.67
C LEU A 539 -39.83 22.63 26.10
N LEU A 540 -39.38 21.38 25.99
CA LEU A 540 -40.15 20.21 26.43
C LEU A 540 -40.30 20.17 27.96
N GLN A 541 -39.31 20.64 28.72
CA GLN A 541 -39.42 20.81 30.18
C GLN A 541 -40.47 21.87 30.53
N GLN A 542 -40.47 23.04 29.87
CA GLN A 542 -41.50 24.06 30.05
C GLN A 542 -42.91 23.52 29.75
N GLN A 543 -43.08 22.77 28.66
CA GLN A 543 -44.37 22.14 28.33
C GLN A 543 -44.80 21.09 29.36
N LEU A 544 -43.86 20.31 29.92
CA LEU A 544 -44.15 19.35 30.99
C LEU A 544 -44.53 20.04 32.30
N ASP A 545 -43.88 21.15 32.65
CA ASP A 545 -44.24 21.95 33.83
C ASP A 545 -45.60 22.62 33.67
N ASP A 546 -45.91 23.21 32.50
CA ASP A 546 -47.22 23.80 32.19
C ASP A 546 -48.35 22.75 32.25
N LEU A 547 -48.16 21.57 31.66
CA LEU A 547 -49.10 20.45 31.78
C LEU A 547 -49.19 19.95 33.23
N GLY A 548 -48.07 19.93 33.94
CA GLY A 548 -47.96 19.58 35.36
C GLY A 548 -48.59 20.61 36.30
N LEU A 549 -48.88 21.83 35.83
CA LEU A 549 -49.67 22.85 36.53
C LEU A 549 -51.16 22.72 36.19
N GLN A 550 -51.51 22.51 34.91
CA GLN A 550 -52.90 22.25 34.47
C GLN A 550 -53.50 21.00 35.14
N MET A 551 -52.70 19.96 35.38
CA MET A 551 -53.08 18.75 36.12
C MET A 551 -53.31 18.97 37.64
N LYS A 552 -53.10 20.18 38.17
CA LYS A 552 -53.22 20.53 39.60
C LYS A 552 -54.27 21.59 39.90
N SER A 553 -54.95 22.13 38.88
CA SER A 553 -56.04 23.11 38.99
C SER A 553 -57.40 22.49 38.74
#